data_AF-A0AAE0CS03-F1
#
_entry.id   AF-A0AAE0CS03-F1
#
_cell.length_a   1.000
_cell.length_b   1.000
_cell.length_c   1.000
_cell.angle_alpha   90.00
_cell.angle_beta   90.00
_cell.angle_gamma   90.00
#
_symmetry.space_group_name_H-M   'P 1'
#
loop_
_entity.id
_entity.type
_entity.pdbx_description
1 polymer ?
#
loop_
_entity_poly.entity_id
_entity_poly.type
_entity_poly.pdbx_seq_one_letter_code
_entity_poly.pdbx_strand_id
1 'polypeptide(L)'
;MKKRFFFEECWVDDSECKQLVDSVWNGVVVTGSVNGILKKIDRCGKVLRSWNIAKRWDQRKELQDKRKALKAACNSEKPQSWKAINVILSQLDELLNTEERSKRKLYADIVDRVWGKIKGWVEKLLSVGGNEILIKAVVQDIPMYSMSLFRLPKGLIQEIQRLTNRFWWGSNAKNRRIHWCAWDHLFKPKHEGGLGFRNLEISNWALLANQCWRLLKNPDSLAAKILKGCYHKNCGFLEAPKKSGASFHWTSLVWGKELLKKGLRWRIGNGSSICIYKDKWIPRPFSLKVLAPPVWELMLKNAKFHGQHDCELSSVGTWCKNYLMEYQTSIRNDNKFSNGGNQLSETWIPPNQDQYKINCCSVFDRGKGRIGVGIITRNSKVEIMASSAQTIEASFSLKMRQLVAIKKSILFGMDCGLASILVEANESSVVLKWLCDGSHKDSENGVILDEIANLMHAGNGIVVSNVSRKPNMPAAVLAKEAPMISEDTFWMEECPPF
;
A
#
# COMPACT_ATOMS: atom_id res chain seq x y z
N MET A 1 -8.90 -35.65 11.80
CA MET A 1 -8.72 -36.15 10.42
C MET A 1 -7.25 -36.06 10.01
N LYS A 2 -6.61 -37.19 9.65
CA LYS A 2 -5.27 -37.19 9.04
C LYS A 2 -5.35 -36.48 7.68
N LYS A 3 -4.47 -35.51 7.41
CA LYS A 3 -4.37 -34.85 6.09
C LYS A 3 -4.14 -35.91 5.01
N ARG A 4 -5.02 -35.97 4.00
CA ARG A 4 -4.77 -36.76 2.78
C ARG A 4 -3.53 -36.20 2.09
N PHE A 5 -2.67 -37.09 1.60
CA PHE A 5 -1.52 -36.71 0.81
C PHE A 5 -1.96 -36.18 -0.55
N PHE A 6 -1.31 -35.13 -1.04
CA PHE A 6 -1.55 -34.56 -2.37
C PHE A 6 -0.26 -34.66 -3.16
N PHE A 7 -0.32 -35.32 -4.30
CA PHE A 7 0.80 -35.48 -5.22
C PHE A 7 0.90 -34.21 -6.08
N GLU A 8 2.10 -33.61 -6.14
CA GLU A 8 2.33 -32.43 -6.98
C GLU A 8 2.86 -32.87 -8.35
N GLU A 9 2.31 -32.33 -9.45
CA GLU A 9 2.66 -32.70 -10.83
C GLU A 9 4.15 -32.52 -11.14
N CYS A 10 4.82 -31.56 -10.49
CA CYS A 10 6.25 -31.33 -10.63
C CYS A 10 7.11 -32.51 -10.17
N TRP A 11 6.56 -33.48 -9.42
CA TRP A 11 7.27 -34.68 -8.98
C TRP A 11 7.30 -35.79 -10.02
N VAL A 12 6.50 -35.70 -11.10
CA VAL A 12 6.49 -36.70 -12.18
C VAL A 12 7.83 -36.73 -12.91
N ASP A 13 8.48 -35.57 -13.05
CA ASP A 13 9.76 -35.42 -13.74
C ASP A 13 10.99 -35.73 -12.86
N ASP A 14 10.78 -35.96 -11.55
CA ASP A 14 11.86 -36.16 -10.59
C ASP A 14 12.28 -37.64 -10.55
N SER A 15 13.52 -37.92 -10.93
CA SER A 15 14.05 -39.28 -11.02
C SER A 15 14.03 -40.01 -9.67
N GLU A 16 14.24 -39.30 -8.55
CA GLU A 16 14.16 -39.88 -7.21
C GLU A 16 12.71 -40.21 -6.84
N CYS A 17 11.76 -39.33 -7.19
CA CYS A 17 10.34 -39.60 -6.97
C CYS A 17 9.88 -40.83 -7.74
N LYS A 18 10.30 -40.96 -9.00
CA LYS A 18 10.00 -42.13 -9.84
C LYS A 18 10.57 -43.41 -9.21
N GLN A 19 11.85 -43.40 -8.81
CA GLN A 19 12.48 -44.55 -8.14
C GLN A 19 11.79 -44.93 -6.82
N LEU A 20 11.36 -43.94 -6.03
CA LEU A 20 10.61 -44.16 -4.79
C LEU A 20 9.24 -44.77 -5.05
N VAL A 21 8.50 -44.28 -6.04
CA VAL A 21 7.20 -44.84 -6.43
C VAL A 21 7.40 -46.27 -6.93
N ASP A 22 8.35 -46.51 -7.83
CA ASP A 22 8.62 -47.83 -8.41
C ASP A 22 9.05 -48.84 -7.33
N SER A 23 9.90 -48.43 -6.38
CA SER A 23 10.31 -49.27 -5.24
C SER A 23 9.13 -49.69 -4.37
N VAL A 24 8.22 -48.77 -4.06
CA VAL A 24 7.05 -49.06 -3.22
C VAL A 24 6.00 -49.85 -3.98
N TRP A 25 5.82 -49.56 -5.28
CA TRP A 25 4.83 -50.19 -6.13
C TRP A 25 5.19 -51.64 -6.47
N ASN A 26 6.48 -51.94 -6.66
CA ASN A 26 6.98 -53.29 -6.91
C ASN A 26 7.22 -54.11 -5.62
N GLY A 27 6.93 -53.53 -4.45
CA GLY A 27 7.04 -54.23 -3.17
C GLY A 27 6.00 -55.35 -2.96
N VAL A 28 6.31 -56.22 -1.98
CA VAL A 28 5.66 -57.52 -1.64
C VAL A 28 4.25 -57.39 -1.03
N VAL A 29 3.38 -56.52 -1.56
CA VAL A 29 1.95 -56.50 -1.18
C VAL A 29 1.15 -57.17 -2.28
N VAL A 30 0.45 -58.26 -1.92
CA VAL A 30 -0.41 -59.05 -2.83
C VAL A 30 -1.45 -58.14 -3.48
N THR A 31 -1.37 -57.99 -4.80
CA THR A 31 -2.18 -57.08 -5.63
C THR A 31 -3.53 -57.65 -6.05
N GLY A 32 -3.85 -58.88 -5.64
CA GLY A 32 -5.07 -59.59 -6.05
C GLY A 32 -6.40 -59.04 -5.48
N SER A 33 -6.39 -57.99 -4.66
CA SER A 33 -7.61 -57.35 -4.17
C SER A 33 -7.52 -55.82 -4.18
N VAL A 34 -8.67 -55.15 -4.31
CA VAL A 34 -8.80 -53.68 -4.24
C VAL A 34 -8.17 -53.12 -2.94
N ASN A 35 -8.28 -53.87 -1.83
CA ASN A 35 -7.64 -53.51 -0.56
C ASN A 35 -6.10 -53.57 -0.61
N GLY A 36 -5.52 -54.47 -1.40
CA GLY A 36 -4.07 -54.53 -1.64
C GLY A 36 -3.56 -53.30 -2.39
N ILE A 37 -4.30 -52.86 -3.41
CA ILE A 37 -4.00 -51.65 -4.18
C ILE A 37 -4.10 -50.41 -3.29
N LEU A 38 -5.18 -50.27 -2.50
CA LEU A 38 -5.36 -49.15 -1.58
C LEU A 38 -4.24 -49.07 -0.54
N LYS A 39 -3.75 -50.20 -0.03
CA LYS A 39 -2.60 -50.25 0.89
C LYS A 39 -1.30 -49.81 0.21
N LYS A 40 -1.06 -50.19 -1.05
CA LYS A 40 0.10 -49.69 -1.82
C LYS A 40 0.02 -48.17 -2.02
N ILE A 41 -1.15 -47.64 -2.36
CA ILE A 41 -1.37 -46.20 -2.52
C ILE A 41 -1.11 -45.44 -1.20
N ASP A 42 -1.61 -45.92 -0.06
CA ASP A 42 -1.36 -45.28 1.24
C ASP A 42 0.14 -45.33 1.62
N ARG A 43 0.82 -46.43 1.30
CA ARG A 43 2.27 -46.58 1.52
C ARG A 43 3.08 -45.64 0.64
N CYS A 44 2.78 -45.56 -0.65
CA CYS A 44 3.37 -44.57 -1.56
C CYS A 44 3.16 -43.16 -1.02
N GLY A 45 1.93 -42.83 -0.60
CA GLY A 45 1.62 -41.53 -0.03
C GLY A 45 2.35 -41.23 1.28
N LYS A 46 2.72 -42.22 2.10
CA LYS A 46 3.54 -42.02 3.31
C LYS A 46 5.01 -41.79 2.96
N VAL A 47 5.57 -42.63 2.09
CA VAL A 47 6.98 -42.52 1.66
C VAL A 47 7.24 -41.20 0.95
N LEU A 48 6.36 -40.82 0.01
CA LEU A 48 6.47 -39.55 -0.68
C LEU A 48 6.25 -38.34 0.24
N ARG A 49 5.42 -38.47 1.29
CA ARG A 49 5.32 -37.43 2.34
C ARG A 49 6.65 -37.24 3.05
N SER A 50 7.29 -38.32 3.50
CA SER A 50 8.57 -38.25 4.20
C SER A 50 9.68 -37.69 3.30
N TRP A 51 9.76 -38.17 2.06
CA TRP A 51 10.70 -37.66 1.06
C TRP A 51 10.47 -36.18 0.76
N ASN A 52 9.23 -35.77 0.49
CA ASN A 52 8.90 -34.36 0.26
C ASN A 52 9.18 -33.49 1.50
N ILE A 53 8.92 -34.00 2.72
CA ILE A 53 9.27 -33.27 3.94
C ILE A 53 10.78 -33.08 4.03
N ALA A 54 11.60 -34.10 3.76
CA ALA A 54 13.06 -33.97 3.76
C ALA A 54 13.54 -32.97 2.69
N LYS A 55 13.14 -33.18 1.44
CA LYS A 55 13.52 -32.34 0.28
C LYS A 55 13.07 -30.88 0.43
N ARG A 56 11.85 -30.65 0.93
CA ARG A 56 11.26 -29.31 1.12
C ARG A 56 11.73 -28.66 2.43
N TRP A 57 12.13 -29.43 3.43
CA TRP A 57 12.73 -28.91 4.66
C TRP A 57 14.13 -28.37 4.38
N ASP A 58 14.96 -29.09 3.60
CA ASP A 58 16.28 -28.61 3.20
C ASP A 58 16.18 -27.30 2.41
N GLN A 59 15.31 -27.24 1.39
CA GLN A 59 15.10 -26.00 0.62
C GLN A 59 14.54 -24.83 1.46
N ARG A 60 13.58 -25.09 2.37
CA ARG A 60 13.01 -24.03 3.23
C ARG A 60 13.98 -23.56 4.30
N LYS A 61 14.75 -24.48 4.87
CA LYS A 61 15.80 -24.18 5.84
C LYS A 61 16.88 -23.35 5.18
N GLU A 62 17.35 -23.74 3.99
CA GLU A 62 18.29 -22.96 3.20
C GLU A 62 17.76 -21.55 2.89
N LEU A 63 16.49 -21.43 2.47
CA LEU A 63 15.87 -20.13 2.20
C LEU A 63 15.73 -19.26 3.48
N GLN A 64 15.45 -19.89 4.62
CA GLN A 64 15.35 -19.20 5.91
C GLN A 64 16.72 -18.76 6.42
N ASP A 65 17.73 -19.60 6.25
CA ASP A 65 19.11 -19.33 6.66
C ASP A 65 19.72 -18.24 5.78
N LYS A 66 19.49 -18.24 4.45
CA LYS A 66 19.92 -17.15 3.57
C LYS A 66 19.21 -15.83 3.83
N ARG A 67 17.93 -15.85 4.24
CA ARG A 67 17.22 -14.64 4.69
C ARG A 67 17.76 -14.10 6.01
N LYS A 68 18.12 -14.97 6.95
CA LYS A 68 18.78 -14.57 8.21
C LYS A 68 20.17 -13.99 7.94
N ALA A 69 20.94 -14.63 7.06
CA ALA A 69 22.26 -14.16 6.63
C ALA A 69 22.17 -12.80 5.93
N LEU A 70 21.17 -12.59 5.07
CA LEU A 70 20.93 -11.28 4.44
C LEU A 70 20.61 -10.20 5.48
N LYS A 71 19.74 -10.48 6.45
CA LYS A 71 19.43 -9.55 7.54
C LYS A 71 20.65 -9.23 8.41
N ALA A 72 21.46 -10.24 8.73
CA ALA A 72 22.69 -10.06 9.49
C ALA A 72 23.72 -9.23 8.71
N ALA A 73 23.85 -9.45 7.41
CA ALA A 73 24.73 -8.68 6.52
C ALA A 73 24.26 -7.22 6.35
N CYS A 74 22.95 -6.97 6.26
CA CYS A 74 22.40 -5.62 6.19
C CYS A 74 22.53 -4.84 7.51
N ASN A 75 22.55 -5.52 8.65
CA ASN A 75 22.64 -4.90 9.98
C ASN A 75 24.09 -4.69 10.46
N SER A 76 25.09 -5.07 9.69
CA SER A 76 26.50 -4.90 10.05
C SER A 76 27.03 -3.55 9.57
N GLU A 77 27.61 -2.74 10.47
CA GLU A 77 28.21 -1.43 10.17
C GLU A 77 29.54 -1.50 9.39
N LYS A 78 30.05 -2.71 9.13
CA LYS A 78 31.31 -2.88 8.39
C LYS A 78 31.05 -2.79 6.87
N PRO A 79 31.80 -1.98 6.11
CA PRO A 79 31.73 -1.93 4.66
C PRO A 79 32.44 -3.16 4.06
N GLN A 80 31.96 -4.36 4.37
CA GLN A 80 32.46 -5.60 3.78
C GLN A 80 31.49 -6.08 2.70
N SER A 81 31.85 -5.68 1.47
CA SER A 81 31.51 -6.30 0.20
C SER A 81 30.01 -6.40 -0.11
N TRP A 82 29.49 -5.34 -0.74
CA TRP A 82 28.27 -5.39 -1.56
C TRP A 82 28.21 -6.61 -2.50
N LYS A 83 29.36 -7.22 -2.87
CA LYS A 83 29.43 -8.47 -3.63
C LYS A 83 28.89 -9.66 -2.83
N ALA A 84 29.15 -9.75 -1.52
CA ALA A 84 28.60 -10.82 -0.67
C ALA A 84 27.07 -10.71 -0.54
N ILE A 85 26.55 -9.49 -0.38
CA ILE A 85 25.10 -9.23 -0.39
C ILE A 85 24.49 -9.61 -1.74
N ASN A 86 25.11 -9.22 -2.85
CA ASN A 86 24.63 -9.58 -4.19
C ASN A 86 24.68 -11.09 -4.47
N VAL A 87 25.69 -11.79 -3.95
CA VAL A 87 25.75 -13.27 -4.02
C VAL A 87 24.60 -13.89 -3.24
N ILE A 88 24.33 -13.41 -2.02
CA ILE A 88 23.20 -13.91 -1.21
C ILE A 88 21.87 -13.60 -1.91
N LEU A 89 21.71 -12.40 -2.48
CA LEU A 89 20.53 -12.02 -3.25
C LEU A 89 20.34 -12.86 -4.51
N SER A 90 21.42 -13.13 -5.26
CA SER A 90 21.40 -13.98 -6.45
C SER A 90 21.02 -15.43 -6.10
N GLN A 91 21.57 -15.96 -5.01
CA GLN A 91 21.24 -17.31 -4.55
C GLN A 91 19.80 -17.41 -4.02
N LEU A 92 19.31 -16.36 -3.35
CA LEU A 92 17.90 -16.26 -2.96
C LEU A 92 16.99 -16.20 -4.19
N ASP A 93 17.38 -15.44 -5.21
CA ASP A 93 16.65 -15.35 -6.46
C ASP A 93 16.63 -16.69 -7.20
N GLU A 94 17.74 -17.44 -7.22
CA GLU A 94 17.83 -18.78 -7.82
C GLU A 94 16.96 -19.83 -7.11
N LEU A 95 16.94 -19.82 -5.77
CA LEU A 95 16.06 -20.70 -4.97
C LEU A 95 14.58 -20.36 -5.16
N LEU A 96 14.24 -19.06 -5.20
CA LEU A 96 12.89 -18.60 -5.52
C LEU A 96 12.52 -18.94 -6.97
N ASN A 97 13.46 -18.81 -7.90
CA ASN A 97 13.29 -19.15 -9.32
C ASN A 97 13.05 -20.65 -9.51
N THR A 98 13.60 -21.52 -8.67
CA THR A 98 13.35 -22.98 -8.73
C THR A 98 11.90 -23.29 -8.32
N GLU A 99 11.40 -22.64 -7.26
CA GLU A 99 9.99 -22.72 -6.86
C GLU A 99 9.06 -22.10 -7.91
N GLU A 100 9.51 -21.03 -8.58
CA GLU A 100 8.83 -20.48 -9.74
C GLU A 100 8.89 -21.39 -10.95
N ARG A 101 9.96 -22.17 -11.19
CA ARG A 101 10.13 -23.03 -12.37
C ARG A 101 9.11 -24.17 -12.37
N SER A 102 8.86 -24.78 -11.22
CA SER A 102 7.78 -25.76 -11.06
C SER A 102 6.39 -25.14 -11.27
N LYS A 103 6.18 -23.89 -10.83
CA LYS A 103 4.92 -23.16 -11.06
C LYS A 103 4.79 -22.69 -12.51
N ARG A 104 5.89 -22.34 -13.19
CA ARG A 104 5.92 -21.96 -14.62
C ARG A 104 5.54 -23.13 -15.49
N LYS A 105 5.99 -24.36 -15.19
CA LYS A 105 5.52 -25.58 -15.87
C LYS A 105 4.00 -25.75 -15.74
N LEU A 106 3.45 -25.58 -14.54
CA LEU A 106 2.00 -25.68 -14.28
C LEU A 106 1.16 -24.65 -15.08
N TYR A 107 1.77 -23.54 -15.49
CA TYR A 107 1.12 -22.47 -16.24
C TYR A 107 1.64 -22.30 -17.67
N ALA A 108 2.51 -23.21 -18.15
CA ALA A 108 3.05 -23.18 -19.50
C ALA A 108 1.92 -23.23 -20.53
N ASP A 109 0.89 -24.05 -20.27
CA ASP A 109 -0.33 -24.14 -21.09
C ASP A 109 -1.01 -22.77 -21.31
N ILE A 110 -0.98 -21.86 -20.33
CA ILE A 110 -1.56 -20.52 -20.49
C ILE A 110 -0.80 -19.75 -21.58
N VAL A 111 0.54 -19.78 -21.53
CA VAL A 111 1.40 -19.11 -22.51
C VAL A 111 1.24 -19.77 -23.87
N ASP A 112 1.22 -21.10 -23.93
CA ASP A 112 1.08 -21.86 -25.18
C ASP A 112 -0.27 -21.58 -25.86
N ARG A 113 -1.35 -21.48 -25.08
CA ARG A 113 -2.68 -21.09 -25.59
C ARG A 113 -2.70 -19.66 -26.11
N VAL A 114 -2.07 -18.72 -25.40
CA VAL A 114 -1.93 -17.33 -25.87
C VAL A 114 -1.12 -17.29 -27.16
N TRP A 115 0.01 -17.99 -27.21
CA TRP A 115 0.88 -18.06 -28.37
C TRP A 115 0.19 -18.70 -29.58
N GLY A 116 -0.53 -19.81 -29.37
CA GLY A 116 -1.28 -20.49 -30.43
C GLY A 116 -2.33 -19.59 -31.07
N LYS A 117 -3.02 -18.75 -30.28
CA LYS A 117 -3.96 -17.74 -30.79
C LYS A 117 -3.25 -16.64 -31.57
N ILE A 118 -2.19 -16.06 -31.00
CA ILE A 118 -1.42 -14.98 -31.64
C ILE A 118 -0.83 -15.44 -32.97
N LYS A 119 -0.22 -16.63 -33.02
CA LYS A 119 0.37 -17.20 -34.24
C LYS A 119 -0.66 -17.29 -35.37
N GLY A 120 -1.86 -17.81 -35.08
CA GLY A 120 -2.93 -17.90 -36.06
C GLY A 120 -3.56 -16.57 -36.49
N TRP A 121 -3.32 -15.48 -35.75
CA TRP A 121 -3.78 -14.14 -36.13
C TRP A 121 -2.73 -13.35 -36.91
N VAL A 122 -1.44 -13.56 -36.64
CA VAL A 122 -0.35 -12.92 -37.40
C VAL A 122 -0.44 -13.25 -38.90
N GLU A 123 -0.95 -14.43 -39.24
CA GLU A 123 -1.15 -14.87 -40.63
C GLU A 123 -2.38 -14.21 -41.30
N LYS A 124 -3.21 -13.48 -40.56
CA LYS A 124 -4.40 -12.80 -41.08
C LYS A 124 -4.15 -11.31 -41.25
N LEU A 125 -4.63 -10.73 -42.36
CA LEU A 125 -4.60 -9.28 -42.60
C LEU A 125 -5.66 -8.58 -41.75
N LEU A 126 -5.37 -8.36 -40.47
CA LEU A 126 -6.26 -7.71 -39.51
C LEU A 126 -5.99 -6.20 -39.42
N SER A 127 -7.06 -5.42 -39.23
CA SER A 127 -6.95 -4.00 -38.91
C SER A 127 -6.41 -3.79 -37.49
N VAL A 128 -5.88 -2.60 -37.21
CA VAL A 128 -5.39 -2.21 -35.88
C VAL A 128 -6.50 -2.32 -34.82
N GLY A 129 -7.73 -1.91 -35.18
CA GLY A 129 -8.90 -2.07 -34.31
C GLY A 129 -9.27 -3.53 -34.06
N GLY A 130 -9.13 -4.40 -35.06
CA GLY A 130 -9.32 -5.84 -34.91
C GLY A 130 -8.30 -6.46 -33.93
N ASN A 131 -7.03 -6.06 -34.03
CA ASN A 131 -5.99 -6.50 -33.11
C ASN A 131 -6.27 -6.06 -31.66
N GLU A 132 -6.79 -4.84 -31.46
CA GLU A 132 -7.15 -4.31 -30.14
C GLU A 132 -8.22 -5.20 -29.48
N ILE A 133 -9.26 -5.55 -30.24
CA ILE A 133 -10.37 -6.38 -29.78
C ILE A 133 -9.88 -7.79 -29.43
N LEU A 134 -9.09 -8.42 -30.28
CA LEU A 134 -8.57 -9.77 -30.05
C LEU A 134 -7.71 -9.87 -28.79
N ILE A 135 -6.86 -8.86 -28.54
CA ILE A 135 -6.06 -8.81 -27.31
C ILE A 135 -6.97 -8.77 -26.07
N LYS A 136 -7.98 -7.89 -26.07
CA LYS A 136 -8.86 -7.69 -24.92
C LYS A 136 -9.79 -8.86 -24.66
N ALA A 137 -10.41 -9.37 -25.72
CA ALA A 137 -11.46 -10.38 -25.64
C ALA A 137 -10.90 -11.80 -25.48
N VAL A 138 -9.69 -12.07 -25.98
CA VAL A 138 -9.13 -13.42 -25.99
C VAL A 138 -7.84 -13.50 -25.18
N VAL A 139 -6.80 -12.73 -25.51
CA VAL A 139 -5.48 -12.88 -24.84
C VAL A 139 -5.57 -12.56 -23.35
N GLN A 140 -6.24 -11.46 -23.00
CA GLN A 140 -6.42 -11.08 -21.60
C GLN A 140 -7.44 -11.96 -20.87
N ASP A 141 -8.29 -12.70 -21.60
CA ASP A 141 -9.33 -13.54 -21.01
C ASP A 141 -8.83 -14.96 -20.67
N ILE A 142 -7.93 -15.52 -21.49
CA ILE A 142 -7.31 -16.84 -21.26
C ILE A 142 -6.80 -17.03 -19.82
N PRO A 143 -6.04 -16.10 -19.20
CA PRO A 143 -5.55 -16.28 -17.84
C PRO A 143 -6.58 -15.98 -16.74
N MET A 144 -7.78 -15.44 -17.06
CA MET A 144 -8.71 -14.91 -16.05
C MET A 144 -9.14 -15.94 -15.01
N TYR A 145 -9.44 -17.16 -15.43
CA TYR A 145 -9.82 -18.24 -14.51
C TYR A 145 -8.69 -18.55 -13.53
N SER A 146 -7.48 -18.78 -14.04
CA SER A 146 -6.29 -19.07 -13.22
C SER A 146 -5.95 -17.90 -12.30
N MET A 147 -6.03 -16.66 -12.79
CA MET A 147 -5.84 -15.45 -11.99
C MET A 147 -6.90 -15.28 -10.89
N SER A 148 -8.12 -15.80 -11.09
CA SER A 148 -9.15 -15.74 -10.05
C SER A 148 -8.89 -16.69 -8.88
N LEU A 149 -8.12 -17.76 -9.11
CA LEU A 149 -7.82 -18.78 -8.10
C LEU A 149 -6.42 -18.63 -7.51
N PHE A 150 -5.47 -18.13 -8.30
CA PHE A 150 -4.06 -18.15 -7.97
C PHE A 150 -3.38 -16.82 -8.29
N ARG A 151 -2.37 -16.49 -7.49
CA ARG A 151 -1.43 -15.42 -7.81
C ARG A 151 -0.43 -15.96 -8.82
N LEU A 152 -0.52 -15.52 -10.06
CA LEU A 152 0.40 -15.93 -11.11
C LEU A 152 1.82 -15.38 -10.85
N PRO A 153 2.88 -16.13 -11.20
CA PRO A 153 4.25 -15.63 -11.14
C PRO A 153 4.42 -14.39 -12.02
N LYS A 154 5.21 -13.41 -11.56
CA LYS A 154 5.44 -12.18 -12.33
C LYS A 154 6.09 -12.46 -13.68
N GLY A 155 7.02 -13.42 -13.74
CA GLY A 155 7.68 -13.82 -14.98
C GLY A 155 6.69 -14.31 -16.05
N LEU A 156 5.67 -15.07 -15.65
CA LEU A 156 4.62 -15.56 -16.55
C LEU A 156 3.79 -14.40 -17.12
N ILE A 157 3.40 -13.45 -16.26
CA ILE A 157 2.65 -12.25 -16.67
C ILE A 157 3.47 -11.44 -17.67
N GLN A 158 4.76 -11.24 -17.39
CA GLN A 158 5.67 -10.51 -18.28
C GLN A 158 5.85 -11.23 -19.61
N GLU A 159 5.86 -12.56 -19.64
CA GLU A 159 5.93 -13.35 -20.86
C GLU A 159 4.68 -13.17 -21.73
N ILE A 160 3.48 -13.27 -21.15
CA ILE A 160 2.21 -12.98 -21.85
C ILE A 160 2.21 -11.54 -22.38
N GLN A 161 2.67 -10.57 -21.57
CA GLN A 161 2.79 -9.18 -21.99
C GLN A 161 3.76 -9.01 -23.16
N ARG A 162 4.92 -9.67 -23.15
CA ARG A 162 5.88 -9.64 -24.26
C ARG A 162 5.27 -10.18 -25.56
N LEU A 163 4.56 -11.30 -25.51
CA LEU A 163 3.87 -11.87 -26.67
C LEU A 163 2.80 -10.92 -27.20
N THR A 164 2.00 -10.35 -26.29
CA THR A 164 0.92 -9.41 -26.64
C THR A 164 1.49 -8.12 -27.25
N ASN A 165 2.56 -7.57 -26.67
CA ASN A 165 3.24 -6.37 -27.15
C ASN A 165 3.86 -6.60 -28.53
N ARG A 166 4.49 -7.76 -28.73
CA ARG A 166 5.02 -8.17 -30.03
C ARG A 166 3.93 -8.24 -31.10
N PHE A 167 2.78 -8.85 -30.77
CA PHE A 167 1.63 -8.93 -31.66
C PHE A 167 1.06 -7.56 -31.99
N TRP A 168 0.86 -6.70 -30.98
CA TRP A 168 0.29 -5.37 -31.14
C TRP A 168 1.08 -4.49 -32.12
N TRP A 169 2.41 -4.46 -31.99
CA TRP A 169 3.26 -3.66 -32.88
C TRP A 169 3.63 -4.37 -34.19
N GLY A 170 3.26 -5.64 -34.36
CA GLY A 170 3.59 -6.44 -35.55
C GLY A 170 5.09 -6.75 -35.69
N SER A 171 5.80 -6.90 -34.57
CA SER A 171 7.22 -7.23 -34.55
C SER A 171 7.43 -8.73 -34.75
N ASN A 172 8.13 -9.15 -35.80
CA ASN A 172 8.35 -10.57 -36.10
C ASN A 172 9.81 -10.98 -35.76
N ALA A 173 10.17 -12.25 -35.92
CA ALA A 173 11.56 -12.69 -35.68
C ALA A 173 12.55 -12.07 -36.69
N LYS A 174 12.08 -11.78 -37.91
CA LYS A 174 12.88 -11.22 -39.01
C LYS A 174 12.77 -9.70 -39.14
N ASN A 175 11.76 -9.06 -38.55
CA ASN A 175 11.51 -7.64 -38.74
C ASN A 175 11.01 -7.00 -37.44
N ARG A 176 11.85 -6.21 -36.79
CA ARG A 176 11.48 -5.45 -35.58
C ARG A 176 10.77 -4.17 -36.01
N ARG A 177 9.55 -3.96 -35.53
CA ARG A 177 8.81 -2.70 -35.72
C ARG A 177 9.04 -1.78 -34.53
N ILE A 178 8.97 -0.48 -34.80
CA ILE A 178 9.15 0.56 -33.78
C ILE A 178 7.97 0.51 -32.81
N HIS A 179 8.28 0.46 -31.51
CA HIS A 179 7.30 0.58 -30.45
C HIS A 179 7.10 2.08 -30.17
N TRP A 180 6.04 2.66 -30.73
CA TRP A 180 5.78 4.11 -30.64
C TRP A 180 5.36 4.57 -29.25
N CYS A 181 4.93 3.65 -28.39
CA CYS A 181 4.44 3.96 -27.05
C CYS A 181 4.84 2.86 -26.06
N ALA A 182 5.13 3.26 -24.82
CA ALA A 182 5.37 2.33 -23.72
C ALA A 182 4.12 1.47 -23.47
N TRP A 183 4.32 0.18 -23.19
CA TRP A 183 3.23 -0.77 -22.95
C TRP A 183 2.35 -0.35 -21.75
N ASP A 184 2.96 0.23 -20.71
CA ASP A 184 2.24 0.70 -19.51
C ASP A 184 1.25 1.82 -19.81
N HIS A 185 1.54 2.66 -20.81
CA HIS A 185 0.62 3.73 -21.22
C HIS A 185 -0.59 3.16 -21.96
N LEU A 186 -0.46 2.03 -22.66
CA LEU A 186 -1.57 1.37 -23.35
C LEU A 186 -2.61 0.80 -22.37
N PHE A 187 -2.26 0.62 -21.09
CA PHE A 187 -3.20 0.21 -20.06
C PHE A 187 -4.21 1.29 -19.67
N LYS A 188 -3.86 2.56 -19.89
CA LYS A 188 -4.75 3.67 -19.51
C LYS A 188 -6.07 3.63 -20.28
N PRO A 189 -7.18 4.11 -19.70
CA PRO A 189 -8.44 4.26 -20.41
C PRO A 189 -8.31 5.12 -21.68
N LYS A 190 -9.23 4.96 -22.63
CA LYS A 190 -9.23 5.74 -23.88
C LYS A 190 -9.35 7.25 -23.63
N HIS A 191 -10.11 7.66 -22.62
CA HIS A 191 -10.23 9.07 -22.25
C HIS A 191 -8.96 9.67 -21.63
N GLU A 192 -8.04 8.84 -21.15
CA GLU A 192 -6.70 9.24 -20.66
C GLU A 192 -5.61 9.07 -21.73
N GLY A 193 -5.99 8.82 -22.99
CA GLY A 193 -5.07 8.65 -24.13
C GLY A 193 -4.49 7.24 -24.30
N GLY A 194 -4.89 6.26 -23.47
CA GLY A 194 -4.48 4.86 -23.63
C GLY A 194 -5.42 4.04 -24.50
N LEU A 195 -5.22 2.72 -24.52
CA LEU A 195 -6.08 1.78 -25.26
C LEU A 195 -7.03 1.00 -24.36
N GLY A 196 -6.91 1.11 -23.05
CA GLY A 196 -7.71 0.36 -22.08
C GLY A 196 -7.35 -1.13 -22.03
N PHE A 197 -6.09 -1.48 -22.27
CA PHE A 197 -5.62 -2.85 -22.01
C PHE A 197 -5.56 -3.11 -20.50
N ARG A 198 -5.88 -4.32 -20.06
CA ARG A 198 -5.78 -4.67 -18.65
C ARG A 198 -4.34 -4.96 -18.26
N ASN A 199 -3.86 -4.31 -17.20
CA ASN A 199 -2.66 -4.77 -16.52
C ASN A 199 -2.99 -6.09 -15.79
N LEU A 200 -2.40 -7.18 -16.25
CA LEU A 200 -2.69 -8.52 -15.73
C LEU A 200 -2.27 -8.71 -14.27
N GLU A 201 -1.24 -8.03 -13.78
CA GLU A 201 -0.83 -8.12 -12.36
C GLU A 201 -1.90 -7.46 -11.46
N ILE A 202 -2.33 -6.26 -11.83
CA ILE A 202 -3.40 -5.54 -11.12
C ILE A 202 -4.72 -6.31 -11.22
N SER A 203 -5.03 -6.86 -12.39
CA SER A 203 -6.25 -7.65 -12.61
C SER A 203 -6.24 -8.94 -11.78
N ASN A 204 -5.10 -9.63 -11.68
CA ASN A 204 -4.96 -10.81 -10.83
C ASN A 204 -5.19 -10.47 -9.36
N TRP A 205 -4.63 -9.35 -8.88
CA TRP A 205 -4.81 -8.91 -7.51
C TRP A 205 -6.27 -8.58 -7.20
N ALA A 206 -6.92 -7.86 -8.13
CA ALA A 206 -8.33 -7.48 -8.04
C ALA A 206 -9.27 -8.70 -8.06
N LEU A 207 -9.01 -9.69 -8.93
CA LEU A 207 -9.81 -10.92 -9.00
C LEU A 207 -9.71 -11.74 -7.70
N LEU A 208 -8.51 -11.86 -7.13
CA LEU A 208 -8.32 -12.53 -5.84
C LEU A 208 -8.99 -11.77 -4.70
N ALA A 209 -8.94 -10.43 -4.72
CA ALA A 209 -9.66 -9.60 -3.77
C ALA A 209 -11.19 -9.78 -3.90
N ASN A 210 -11.71 -9.93 -5.12
CA ASN A 210 -13.12 -10.23 -5.36
C ASN A 210 -13.52 -11.61 -4.81
N GLN A 211 -12.68 -12.63 -4.95
CA GLN A 211 -12.93 -13.92 -4.29
C GLN A 211 -12.94 -13.79 -2.76
N CYS A 212 -12.01 -13.02 -2.20
CA CYS A 212 -11.98 -12.72 -0.77
C CYS A 212 -13.27 -12.01 -0.31
N TRP A 213 -13.81 -11.09 -1.11
CA TRP A 213 -15.07 -10.43 -0.84
C TRP A 213 -16.26 -11.40 -0.84
N ARG A 214 -16.30 -12.34 -1.79
CA ARG A 214 -17.32 -13.41 -1.82
C ARG A 214 -17.28 -14.28 -0.57
N LEU A 215 -16.08 -14.63 -0.08
CA LEU A 215 -15.90 -15.39 1.16
C LEU A 215 -16.40 -14.61 2.39
N LEU A 216 -16.25 -13.29 2.40
CA LEU A 216 -16.76 -12.42 3.47
C LEU A 216 -18.27 -12.27 3.42
N LYS A 217 -18.85 -12.13 2.22
CA LYS A 217 -20.30 -11.95 2.05
C LYS A 217 -21.10 -13.23 2.28
N ASN A 218 -20.54 -14.39 1.93
CA ASN A 218 -21.20 -15.68 2.03
C ASN A 218 -20.40 -16.63 2.96
N PRO A 219 -20.36 -16.36 4.27
CA PRO A 219 -19.60 -17.15 5.23
C PRO A 219 -20.11 -18.60 5.35
N ASP A 220 -21.38 -18.84 5.00
CA ASP A 220 -22.01 -20.16 5.05
C ASP A 220 -21.76 -21.05 3.84
N SER A 221 -21.12 -20.52 2.80
CA SER A 221 -20.72 -21.31 1.64
C SER A 221 -19.77 -22.44 2.05
N LEU A 222 -19.87 -23.57 1.36
CA LEU A 222 -19.00 -24.73 1.63
C LEU A 222 -17.51 -24.36 1.57
N ALA A 223 -17.13 -23.54 0.58
CA ALA A 223 -15.77 -23.03 0.44
C ALA A 223 -15.32 -22.20 1.66
N ALA A 224 -16.14 -21.27 2.14
CA ALA A 224 -15.83 -20.48 3.33
C ALA A 224 -15.72 -21.35 4.60
N LYS A 225 -16.62 -22.32 4.78
CA LYS A 225 -16.58 -23.28 5.90
C LYS A 225 -15.31 -24.14 5.88
N ILE A 226 -14.92 -24.66 4.72
CA ILE A 226 -13.69 -25.45 4.55
C ILE A 226 -12.46 -24.57 4.83
N LEU A 227 -12.38 -23.38 4.25
CA LEU A 227 -11.24 -22.48 4.46
C LEU A 227 -11.12 -22.02 5.92
N LYS A 228 -12.25 -21.76 6.60
CA LYS A 228 -12.29 -21.49 8.04
C LYS A 228 -11.75 -22.66 8.84
N GLY A 229 -12.22 -23.88 8.55
CA GLY A 229 -11.75 -25.11 9.18
C GLY A 229 -10.27 -25.40 8.96
N CYS A 230 -9.74 -25.13 7.76
CA CYS A 230 -8.35 -25.40 7.43
C CYS A 230 -7.38 -24.32 7.93
N TYR A 231 -7.74 -23.05 7.78
CA TYR A 231 -6.79 -21.93 7.90
C TYR A 231 -7.09 -20.98 9.05
N HIS A 232 -8.35 -20.76 9.44
CA HIS A 232 -8.71 -19.74 10.44
C HIS A 232 -9.87 -20.15 11.35
N LYS A 233 -9.66 -21.21 12.14
CA LYS A 233 -10.70 -21.75 13.03
C LYS A 233 -11.18 -20.74 14.08
N ASN A 234 -10.25 -19.99 14.66
CA ASN A 234 -10.48 -19.16 15.84
C ASN A 234 -10.52 -17.66 15.54
N CYS A 235 -10.45 -17.25 14.27
CA CYS A 235 -10.45 -15.83 13.91
C CYS A 235 -11.27 -15.55 12.65
N GLY A 236 -11.59 -14.27 12.46
CA GLY A 236 -12.26 -13.80 11.25
C GLY A 236 -11.36 -13.95 10.01
N PHE A 237 -11.98 -14.07 8.83
CA PHE A 237 -11.23 -14.19 7.57
C PHE A 237 -10.24 -13.03 7.35
N LEU A 238 -10.61 -11.80 7.71
CA LEU A 238 -9.75 -10.61 7.56
C LEU A 238 -8.47 -10.68 8.43
N GLU A 239 -8.56 -11.32 9.59
CA GLU A 239 -7.49 -11.47 10.57
C GLU A 239 -6.64 -12.72 10.32
N ALA A 240 -7.11 -13.62 9.46
CA ALA A 240 -6.46 -14.89 9.19
C ALA A 240 -5.01 -14.71 8.71
N PRO A 241 -4.00 -15.23 9.42
CA PRO A 241 -2.60 -15.03 9.08
C PRO A 241 -2.15 -15.94 7.92
N LYS A 242 -1.03 -15.57 7.28
CA LYS A 242 -0.34 -16.47 6.36
C LYS A 242 0.32 -17.60 7.17
N LYS A 243 -0.18 -18.84 7.03
CA LYS A 243 0.39 -20.02 7.71
C LYS A 243 1.57 -20.60 6.91
N SER A 244 2.61 -21.04 7.62
CA SER A 244 3.70 -21.81 7.02
C SER A 244 3.17 -23.15 6.48
N GLY A 245 3.54 -23.51 5.26
CA GLY A 245 3.02 -24.72 4.59
C GLY A 245 1.54 -24.67 4.20
N ALA A 246 0.94 -23.48 4.13
CA ALA A 246 -0.41 -23.32 3.57
C ALA A 246 -0.46 -23.65 2.07
N SER A 247 -1.65 -23.99 1.55
CA SER A 247 -1.81 -24.22 0.13
C SER A 247 -1.51 -22.96 -0.68
N PHE A 248 -1.15 -23.17 -1.95
CA PHE A 248 -0.89 -22.08 -2.87
C PHE A 248 -2.13 -21.19 -3.08
N HIS A 249 -3.32 -21.81 -3.14
CA HIS A 249 -4.59 -21.09 -3.18
C HIS A 249 -4.79 -20.18 -1.95
N TRP A 250 -4.57 -20.69 -0.73
CA TRP A 250 -4.69 -19.87 0.48
C TRP A 250 -3.70 -18.71 0.47
N THR A 251 -2.46 -18.96 0.07
CA THR A 251 -1.44 -17.90 -0.03
C THR A 251 -1.84 -16.83 -1.05
N SER A 252 -2.50 -17.22 -2.13
CA SER A 252 -3.03 -16.30 -3.15
C SER A 252 -4.21 -15.48 -2.62
N LEU A 253 -5.13 -16.11 -1.89
CA LEU A 253 -6.22 -15.41 -1.21
C LEU A 253 -5.71 -14.42 -0.16
N VAL A 254 -4.70 -14.78 0.63
CA VAL A 254 -4.08 -13.84 1.59
C VAL A 254 -3.53 -12.62 0.86
N TRP A 255 -2.94 -12.77 -0.32
CA TRP A 255 -2.49 -11.63 -1.12
C TRP A 255 -3.65 -10.74 -1.60
N GLY A 256 -4.74 -11.32 -2.10
CA GLY A 256 -5.97 -10.57 -2.46
C GLY A 256 -6.64 -9.90 -1.26
N LYS A 257 -6.63 -10.55 -0.09
CA LYS A 257 -7.16 -10.03 1.16
C LYS A 257 -6.49 -8.71 1.58
N GLU A 258 -5.18 -8.55 1.34
CA GLU A 258 -4.48 -7.30 1.64
C GLU A 258 -5.00 -6.12 0.81
N LEU A 259 -5.34 -6.33 -0.48
CA LEU A 259 -6.00 -5.29 -1.28
C LEU A 259 -7.37 -4.95 -0.71
N LEU A 260 -8.15 -5.97 -0.37
CA LEU A 260 -9.48 -5.80 0.18
C LEU A 260 -9.43 -4.98 1.47
N LYS A 261 -8.51 -5.30 2.41
CA LYS A 261 -8.31 -4.54 3.65
C LYS A 261 -7.96 -3.06 3.42
N LYS A 262 -7.35 -2.70 2.28
CA LYS A 262 -7.10 -1.29 1.94
C LYS A 262 -8.40 -0.54 1.67
N GLY A 263 -9.33 -1.14 0.93
CA GLY A 263 -10.60 -0.52 0.51
C GLY A 263 -11.82 -0.77 1.40
N LEU A 264 -11.78 -1.73 2.34
CA LEU A 264 -12.92 -2.02 3.21
C LEU A 264 -13.20 -0.88 4.21
N ARG A 265 -14.49 -0.57 4.33
CA ARG A 265 -15.04 0.33 5.34
C ARG A 265 -16.24 -0.34 6.02
N TRP A 266 -16.36 -0.15 7.32
CA TRP A 266 -17.56 -0.44 8.07
C TRP A 266 -18.66 0.56 7.72
N ARG A 267 -19.88 0.03 7.60
CA ARG A 267 -21.11 0.83 7.62
C ARG A 267 -21.70 0.68 9.01
N ILE A 268 -21.84 1.81 9.72
CA ILE A 268 -22.36 1.79 11.09
C ILE A 268 -23.83 1.36 11.06
N GLY A 269 -24.14 0.33 11.84
CA GLY A 269 -25.51 -0.05 12.21
C GLY A 269 -25.74 0.29 13.68
N ASN A 270 -25.81 -0.74 14.53
CA ASN A 270 -25.96 -0.59 15.99
C ASN A 270 -24.63 -0.32 16.74
N GLY A 271 -23.48 -0.42 16.06
CA GLY A 271 -22.16 -0.13 16.65
C GLY A 271 -21.58 -1.18 17.59
N SER A 272 -22.27 -2.30 17.87
CA SER A 272 -21.83 -3.27 18.90
C SER A 272 -20.55 -4.05 18.55
N SER A 273 -20.15 -4.08 17.28
CA SER A 273 -19.00 -4.86 16.80
C SER A 273 -17.86 -3.99 16.25
N ILE A 274 -17.99 -2.66 16.31
CA ILE A 274 -17.02 -1.73 15.73
C ILE A 274 -16.03 -1.27 16.80
N CYS A 275 -14.74 -1.40 16.53
CA CYS A 275 -13.71 -0.77 17.34
C CYS A 275 -13.51 0.67 16.83
N ILE A 276 -14.12 1.65 17.51
CA ILE A 276 -14.13 3.07 17.14
C ILE A 276 -12.75 3.57 16.65
N TYR A 277 -11.65 3.22 17.31
CA TYR A 277 -10.33 3.75 16.93
C TYR A 277 -9.53 2.86 15.97
N LYS A 278 -9.80 1.56 15.95
CA LYS A 278 -9.01 0.59 15.16
C LYS A 278 -9.60 0.34 13.77
N ASP A 279 -10.92 0.40 13.68
CA ASP A 279 -11.67 0.06 12.48
C ASP A 279 -11.81 1.24 11.51
N LYS A 280 -11.91 0.90 10.24
CA LYS A 280 -12.13 1.85 9.15
C LYS A 280 -13.61 2.12 8.99
N TRP A 281 -14.16 3.21 9.50
CA TRP A 281 -15.61 3.48 9.45
C TRP A 281 -15.97 4.92 9.08
N ILE A 282 -14.99 5.82 9.02
CA ILE A 282 -15.19 7.23 8.67
C ILE A 282 -14.79 7.43 7.20
N PRO A 283 -15.62 8.07 6.35
CA PRO A 283 -15.26 8.37 4.97
C PRO A 283 -14.30 9.56 4.88
N ARG A 284 -13.04 9.39 5.29
CA ARG A 284 -12.00 10.41 5.07
C ARG A 284 -11.05 10.03 3.93
N PRO A 285 -10.58 11.02 3.15
CA PRO A 285 -9.74 10.79 1.96
C PRO A 285 -8.35 10.17 2.23
N PHE A 286 -7.75 10.31 3.41
CA PHE A 286 -6.39 9.80 3.73
C PHE A 286 -6.36 8.66 4.75
N SER A 287 -7.39 8.54 5.59
CA SER A 287 -7.50 7.46 6.56
C SER A 287 -8.95 7.21 6.91
N LEU A 288 -9.43 6.00 6.64
CA LEU A 288 -10.80 5.62 7.01
C LEU A 288 -10.99 5.43 8.53
N LYS A 289 -9.95 5.69 9.35
CA LYS A 289 -9.93 5.50 10.81
C LYS A 289 -10.05 6.84 11.56
N VAL A 290 -10.29 6.76 12.87
CA VAL A 290 -10.12 7.89 13.78
C VAL A 290 -8.63 8.25 13.87
N LEU A 291 -8.27 9.52 13.63
CA LEU A 291 -6.87 9.97 13.58
C LEU A 291 -6.28 10.19 14.98
N ALA A 292 -7.11 10.57 15.96
CA ALA A 292 -6.70 10.70 17.35
C ALA A 292 -7.07 9.42 18.14
N PRO A 293 -6.13 8.82 18.89
CA PRO A 293 -6.51 7.95 19.99
C PRO A 293 -7.39 8.75 20.97
N PRO A 294 -8.27 8.09 21.73
CA PRO A 294 -9.07 8.79 22.71
C PRO A 294 -8.17 9.51 23.72
N VAL A 295 -8.62 10.68 24.20
CA VAL A 295 -7.97 11.48 25.25
C VAL A 295 -7.56 10.63 26.45
N TRP A 296 -8.23 9.50 26.75
CA TRP A 296 -7.84 8.59 27.83
C TRP A 296 -6.49 7.85 27.62
N GLU A 297 -6.08 7.55 26.38
CA GLU A 297 -4.75 6.95 26.11
C GLU A 297 -3.62 7.98 26.25
N LEU A 298 -3.88 9.24 25.86
CA LEU A 298 -3.01 10.38 26.14
C LEU A 298 -2.98 10.68 27.64
N MET A 299 -4.11 10.63 28.34
CA MET A 299 -4.20 10.78 29.80
C MET A 299 -3.45 9.66 30.54
N LEU A 300 -3.50 8.40 30.09
CA LEU A 300 -2.74 7.33 30.73
C LEU A 300 -1.22 7.46 30.52
N LYS A 301 -0.81 7.96 29.36
CA LYS A 301 0.59 8.31 29.10
C LYS A 301 1.03 9.53 29.92
N ASN A 302 0.18 10.54 30.03
CA ASN A 302 0.45 11.78 30.75
C ASN A 302 0.38 11.59 32.28
N ALA A 303 -0.50 10.72 32.79
CA ALA A 303 -0.57 10.36 34.21
C ALA A 303 0.72 9.64 34.66
N LYS A 304 1.31 8.81 33.79
CA LYS A 304 2.66 8.25 33.99
C LYS A 304 3.78 9.31 33.94
N PHE A 305 3.59 10.38 33.17
CA PHE A 305 4.59 11.44 33.00
C PHE A 305 4.57 12.48 34.12
N HIS A 306 3.40 12.74 34.72
CA HIS A 306 3.20 13.76 35.75
C HIS A 306 3.04 13.20 37.18
N GLY A 307 3.16 11.88 37.37
CA GLY A 307 3.25 11.28 38.70
C GLY A 307 2.04 11.50 39.61
N GLN A 308 0.83 11.72 39.07
CA GLN A 308 -0.39 11.87 39.87
C GLN A 308 -1.41 10.76 39.62
N HIS A 309 -2.08 10.41 40.72
CA HIS A 309 -2.93 9.24 40.96
C HIS A 309 -4.15 9.09 40.04
N ASP A 310 -4.63 7.84 40.00
CA ASP A 310 -5.85 7.35 39.35
C ASP A 310 -7.02 8.34 39.44
N CYS A 311 -7.40 8.92 38.30
CA CYS A 311 -8.63 9.69 38.16
C CYS A 311 -9.83 8.74 38.05
N GLU A 312 -10.78 8.83 39.00
CA GLU A 312 -12.03 8.08 38.92
C GLU A 312 -12.85 8.43 37.66
N LEU A 313 -13.45 7.41 37.03
CA LEU A 313 -14.21 7.52 35.77
C LEU A 313 -15.37 8.54 35.85
N SER A 314 -15.91 8.74 37.04
CA SER A 314 -16.96 9.71 37.38
C SER A 314 -16.52 11.17 37.18
N SER A 315 -15.24 11.46 37.39
CA SER A 315 -14.66 12.81 37.34
C SER A 315 -14.36 13.28 35.92
N VAL A 316 -14.21 12.34 34.97
CA VAL A 316 -13.88 12.59 33.57
C VAL A 316 -15.01 13.36 32.86
N GLY A 317 -16.26 13.03 33.15
CA GLY A 317 -17.42 13.72 32.57
C GLY A 317 -17.45 15.21 32.95
N THR A 318 -17.15 15.52 34.21
CA THR A 318 -17.08 16.89 34.74
C THR A 318 -15.92 17.66 34.14
N TRP A 319 -14.75 17.04 34.01
CA TRP A 319 -13.59 17.66 33.38
C TRP A 319 -13.84 17.97 31.90
N CYS A 320 -14.38 17.02 31.13
CA CYS A 320 -14.74 17.23 29.72
C CYS A 320 -15.79 18.34 29.57
N LYS A 321 -16.76 18.43 30.49
CA LYS A 321 -17.76 19.51 30.49
C LYS A 321 -17.13 20.87 30.75
N ASN A 322 -16.22 20.96 31.72
CA ASN A 322 -15.55 22.20 32.07
C ASN A 322 -14.62 22.66 30.95
N TYR A 323 -13.86 21.74 30.35
CA TYR A 323 -12.99 22.02 29.20
C TYR A 323 -13.81 22.44 27.96
N LEU A 324 -14.93 21.78 27.69
CA LEU A 324 -15.84 22.15 26.60
C LEU A 324 -16.49 23.52 26.84
N MET A 325 -16.87 23.83 28.08
CA MET A 325 -17.40 25.15 28.45
C MET A 325 -16.35 26.23 28.29
N GLU A 326 -15.12 26.00 28.74
CA GLU A 326 -13.98 26.91 28.57
C GLU A 326 -13.70 27.18 27.08
N TYR A 327 -13.68 26.13 26.27
CA TYR A 327 -13.54 26.21 24.80
C TYR A 327 -14.71 26.94 24.11
N GLN A 328 -15.95 26.71 24.54
CA GLN A 328 -17.12 27.41 23.97
C GLN A 328 -17.18 28.88 24.39
N THR A 329 -16.67 29.21 25.57
CA THR A 329 -16.60 30.58 26.08
C THR A 329 -15.52 31.37 25.35
N SER A 330 -14.42 30.72 24.94
CA SER A 330 -13.38 31.36 24.10
C SER A 330 -13.82 31.59 22.65
N ILE A 331 -14.76 30.81 22.11
CA ILE A 331 -15.33 31.00 20.77
C ILE A 331 -16.26 32.22 20.68
N ARG A 332 -16.94 32.62 21.78
CA ARG A 332 -17.93 33.72 21.75
C ARG A 332 -17.34 35.11 21.62
N ASN A 333 -16.04 35.29 21.88
CA ASN A 333 -15.46 36.63 22.00
C ASN A 333 -14.65 37.15 20.80
N ASP A 334 -14.48 36.40 19.70
CA ASP A 334 -13.85 36.98 18.50
C ASP A 334 -14.47 36.46 17.21
N ASN A 335 -15.43 37.23 16.68
CA ASN A 335 -15.86 37.12 15.29
C ASN A 335 -15.87 38.52 14.66
N LYS A 336 -14.71 38.92 14.13
CA LYS A 336 -14.62 39.88 13.03
C LYS A 336 -13.59 39.36 12.02
N PHE A 337 -14.09 38.91 10.87
CA PHE A 337 -13.28 38.74 9.67
C PHE A 337 -12.74 40.09 9.25
N SER A 338 -11.42 40.24 9.19
CA SER A 338 -10.76 41.37 8.55
C SER A 338 -9.99 40.90 7.33
N ASN A 339 -10.38 41.41 6.16
CA ASN A 339 -9.56 41.39 4.95
C ASN A 339 -8.32 42.27 5.19
N GLY A 340 -7.20 41.64 5.53
CA GLY A 340 -5.88 42.29 5.55
C GLY A 340 -5.36 42.43 4.12
N GLY A 341 -5.25 43.66 3.64
CA GLY A 341 -4.76 43.99 2.31
C GLY A 341 -3.33 43.50 2.03
N ASN A 342 -3.10 43.18 0.76
CA ASN A 342 -1.82 42.77 0.21
C ASN A 342 -0.77 43.88 0.30
N GLN A 343 0.12 43.80 1.28
CA GLN A 343 1.51 44.26 1.17
C GLN A 343 2.42 43.16 1.71
N LEU A 344 3.18 42.52 0.81
CA LEU A 344 4.15 41.50 1.18
C LEU A 344 5.36 42.18 1.84
N SER A 345 5.45 42.11 3.17
CA SER A 345 6.62 42.58 3.91
C SER A 345 7.89 41.80 3.51
N GLU A 346 9.02 42.48 3.39
CA GLU A 346 10.33 41.84 3.19
C GLU A 346 10.91 41.23 4.48
N THR A 347 10.38 41.62 5.64
CA THR A 347 10.76 41.14 6.96
C THR A 347 9.62 40.33 7.59
N TRP A 348 9.97 39.21 8.23
CA TRP A 348 9.00 38.37 8.94
C TRP A 348 8.52 39.10 10.19
N ILE A 349 7.20 39.18 10.38
CA ILE A 349 6.58 39.84 11.52
C ILE A 349 6.05 38.76 12.48
N PRO A 350 6.43 38.79 13.77
CA PRO A 350 5.92 37.85 14.76
C PRO A 350 4.38 37.92 14.91
N PRO A 351 3.72 36.80 15.25
CA PRO A 351 2.29 36.80 15.56
C PRO A 351 1.99 37.49 16.92
N ASN A 352 0.71 37.76 17.19
CA ASN A 352 0.27 38.27 18.50
C ASN A 352 0.55 37.25 19.62
N GLN A 353 0.54 37.68 20.89
CA GLN A 353 0.95 36.86 22.04
C GLN A 353 0.22 35.51 22.17
N ASP A 354 -1.04 35.42 21.72
CA ASP A 354 -1.86 34.19 21.78
C ASP A 354 -1.95 33.45 20.43
N GLN A 355 -1.09 33.80 19.47
CA GLN A 355 -1.10 33.26 18.13
C GLN A 355 0.21 32.57 17.78
N TYR A 356 0.09 31.50 17.00
CA TYR A 356 1.22 30.78 16.44
C TYR A 356 1.26 30.99 14.94
N LYS A 357 2.47 31.17 14.41
CA LYS A 357 2.68 31.40 12.98
C LYS A 357 3.43 30.23 12.39
N ILE A 358 2.85 29.62 11.37
CA ILE A 358 3.38 28.44 10.69
C ILE A 358 3.80 28.81 9.28
N ASN A 359 5.10 28.80 9.03
CA ASN A 359 5.65 28.95 7.69
C ASN A 359 5.75 27.57 7.02
N CYS A 360 5.22 27.44 5.80
CA CYS A 360 5.29 26.18 5.05
C CYS A 360 5.79 26.33 3.62
N CYS A 361 6.42 25.27 3.11
CA CYS A 361 6.92 25.21 1.73
C CYS A 361 6.87 23.76 1.19
N SER A 362 6.79 23.63 -0.14
CA SER A 362 6.98 22.37 -0.85
C SER A 362 8.06 22.51 -1.91
N VAL A 363 8.92 21.51 -2.02
CA VAL A 363 9.99 21.42 -3.03
C VAL A 363 9.91 20.07 -3.71
N PHE A 364 10.06 20.04 -5.04
CA PHE A 364 10.09 18.79 -5.79
C PHE A 364 11.52 18.45 -6.20
N ASP A 365 11.97 17.29 -5.74
CA ASP A 365 13.26 16.71 -6.12
C ASP A 365 13.09 15.89 -7.40
N ARG A 366 13.62 16.42 -8.51
CA ARG A 366 13.60 15.74 -9.82
C ARG A 366 14.50 14.51 -9.87
N GLY A 367 15.57 14.45 -9.07
CA GLY A 367 16.50 13.33 -9.05
C GLY A 367 15.91 12.10 -8.37
N LYS A 368 15.13 12.30 -7.30
CA LYS A 368 14.48 11.22 -6.55
C LYS A 368 13.00 11.00 -6.90
N GLY A 369 12.37 11.94 -7.61
CA GLY A 369 10.94 11.87 -7.94
C GLY A 369 10.04 12.02 -6.71
N ARG A 370 10.46 12.82 -5.72
CA ARG A 370 9.78 13.00 -4.43
C ARG A 370 9.49 14.47 -4.15
N ILE A 371 8.47 14.73 -3.35
CA ILE A 371 8.13 16.08 -2.89
C ILE A 371 8.51 16.18 -1.42
N GLY A 372 9.40 17.11 -1.08
CA GLY A 372 9.67 17.48 0.29
C GLY A 372 8.73 18.60 0.73
N VAL A 373 8.23 18.51 1.96
CA VAL A 373 7.39 19.50 2.62
C VAL A 373 8.07 19.92 3.91
N GLY A 374 8.32 21.22 4.06
CA GLY A 374 8.96 21.80 5.23
C GLY A 374 7.98 22.71 5.96
N ILE A 375 7.89 22.56 7.27
CA ILE A 375 6.99 23.32 8.14
C ILE A 375 7.77 23.81 9.35
N ILE A 376 7.62 25.08 9.70
CA ILE A 376 8.21 25.66 10.90
C ILE A 376 7.19 26.56 11.60
N THR A 377 7.03 26.33 12.90
CA THR A 377 6.03 27.01 13.74
C THR A 377 6.73 27.84 14.79
N ARG A 378 6.33 29.10 14.91
CA ARG A 378 6.92 30.06 15.85
C ARG A 378 5.86 30.79 16.67
N ASN A 379 6.22 31.16 17.89
CA ASN A 379 5.41 32.01 18.76
C ASN A 379 5.69 33.52 18.55
N SER A 380 5.05 34.37 19.34
CA SER A 380 5.24 35.84 19.31
C SER A 380 6.65 36.31 19.72
N LYS A 381 7.41 35.46 20.43
CA LYS A 381 8.81 35.69 20.82
C LYS A 381 9.80 35.18 19.77
N VAL A 382 9.33 34.68 18.63
CA VAL A 382 10.14 34.10 17.54
C VAL A 382 10.80 32.77 17.93
N GLU A 383 10.41 32.16 19.05
CA GLU A 383 10.89 30.85 19.46
C GLU A 383 10.23 29.77 18.60
N ILE A 384 11.00 28.75 18.23
CA ILE A 384 10.50 27.61 17.45
C ILE A 384 9.72 26.72 18.40
N MET A 385 8.43 26.56 18.13
CA MET A 385 7.55 25.68 18.92
C MET A 385 7.55 24.26 18.37
N ALA A 386 7.54 24.14 17.03
CA ALA A 386 7.50 22.87 16.35
C ALA A 386 7.98 23.03 14.91
N SER A 387 8.66 22.04 14.37
CA SER A 387 9.04 22.00 12.95
C SER A 387 8.97 20.59 12.40
N SER A 388 8.82 20.46 11.08
CA SER A 388 8.81 19.16 10.42
C SER A 388 9.40 19.21 9.02
N ALA A 389 9.99 18.08 8.65
CA ALA A 389 10.49 17.77 7.32
C ALA A 389 9.85 16.45 6.88
N GLN A 390 8.97 16.51 5.88
CA GLN A 390 8.15 15.38 5.47
C GLN A 390 8.33 15.09 3.98
N THR A 391 8.27 13.82 3.58
CA THR A 391 8.46 13.40 2.19
C THR A 391 7.23 12.69 1.64
N ILE A 392 6.85 13.06 0.41
CA ILE A 392 5.72 12.49 -0.31
C ILE A 392 6.22 11.86 -1.61
N GLU A 393 5.95 10.56 -1.79
CA GLU A 393 6.24 9.82 -3.02
C GLU A 393 5.14 10.06 -4.06
N ALA A 394 5.15 11.24 -4.67
CA ALA A 394 4.22 11.59 -5.74
C ALA A 394 4.82 12.63 -6.71
N SER A 395 4.26 12.67 -7.92
CA SER A 395 4.52 13.72 -8.91
C SER A 395 3.27 14.57 -9.05
N PHE A 396 3.19 15.65 -8.28
CA PHE A 396 2.08 16.59 -8.31
C PHE A 396 2.42 17.86 -9.08
N SER A 397 1.39 18.49 -9.66
CA SER A 397 1.50 19.84 -10.22
C SER A 397 1.97 20.82 -9.14
N LEU A 398 2.60 21.93 -9.55
CA LEU A 398 3.09 22.94 -8.60
C LEU A 398 2.00 23.41 -7.62
N LYS A 399 0.80 23.64 -8.14
CA LYS A 399 -0.36 24.11 -7.37
C LYS A 399 -0.86 23.05 -6.36
N MET A 400 -0.87 21.78 -6.76
CA MET A 400 -1.26 20.69 -5.88
C MET A 400 -0.25 20.48 -4.75
N ARG A 401 1.06 20.63 -5.03
CA ARG A 401 2.10 20.55 -3.99
C ARG A 401 1.97 21.66 -2.94
N GLN A 402 1.65 22.86 -3.40
CA GLN A 402 1.38 24.03 -2.55
C GLN A 402 0.21 23.76 -1.60
N LEU A 403 -0.94 23.36 -2.15
CA LEU A 403 -2.12 22.99 -1.35
C LEU A 403 -1.82 21.88 -0.34
N VAL A 404 -1.06 20.86 -0.73
CA VAL A 404 -0.65 19.77 0.17
C VAL A 404 0.24 20.29 1.32
N ALA A 405 1.11 21.27 1.07
CA ALA A 405 1.93 21.88 2.11
C ALA A 405 1.08 22.69 3.11
N ILE A 406 0.16 23.53 2.64
CA ILE A 406 -0.80 24.25 3.50
C ILE A 406 -1.61 23.27 4.34
N LYS A 407 -2.10 22.21 3.72
CA LYS A 407 -2.90 21.24 4.43
C LYS A 407 -2.09 20.52 5.52
N LYS A 408 -0.86 20.10 5.20
CA LYS A 408 0.03 19.46 6.17
C LYS A 408 0.42 20.41 7.29
N SER A 409 0.57 21.71 7.04
CA SER A 409 0.89 22.70 8.07
C SER A 409 -0.28 22.96 9.03
N ILE A 410 -1.51 23.03 8.50
CA ILE A 410 -2.72 23.10 9.33
C ILE A 410 -2.83 21.86 10.23
N LEU A 411 -2.74 20.67 9.63
CA LEU A 411 -2.81 19.42 10.38
C LEU A 411 -1.72 19.33 11.44
N PHE A 412 -0.48 19.69 11.09
CA PHE A 412 0.64 19.69 12.02
C PHE A 412 0.41 20.64 13.20
N GLY A 413 -0.06 21.86 12.95
CA GLY A 413 -0.38 22.80 14.02
C GLY A 413 -1.52 22.32 14.93
N MET A 414 -2.55 21.68 14.36
CA MET A 414 -3.63 21.06 15.13
C MET A 414 -3.15 19.86 15.95
N ASP A 415 -2.27 19.02 15.40
CA ASP A 415 -1.68 17.86 16.07
C ASP A 415 -0.75 18.30 17.23
N CYS A 416 -0.11 19.46 17.10
CA CYS A 416 0.63 20.11 18.18
C CYS A 416 -0.26 20.80 19.23
N GLY A 417 -1.59 20.80 19.07
CA GLY A 417 -2.53 21.39 20.02
C GLY A 417 -2.58 22.92 20.01
N LEU A 418 -2.17 23.56 18.92
CA LEU A 418 -2.14 25.03 18.82
C LEU A 418 -3.55 25.60 18.57
N ALA A 419 -3.97 26.55 19.40
CA ALA A 419 -5.35 27.04 19.42
C ALA A 419 -5.65 28.14 18.39
N SER A 420 -4.67 28.98 18.02
CA SER A 420 -4.81 30.03 16.99
C SER A 420 -3.60 30.00 16.06
N ILE A 421 -3.84 29.71 14.78
CA ILE A 421 -2.78 29.38 13.82
C ILE A 421 -2.85 30.31 12.60
N LEU A 422 -1.78 31.05 12.34
CA LEU A 422 -1.57 31.78 11.09
C LEU A 422 -0.62 30.99 10.18
N VAL A 423 -1.14 30.41 9.10
CA VAL A 423 -0.34 29.69 8.11
C VAL A 423 0.14 30.65 7.02
N GLU A 424 1.46 30.77 6.88
CA GLU A 424 2.12 31.57 5.86
C GLU A 424 2.79 30.66 4.82
N ALA A 425 2.34 30.77 3.57
CA ALA A 425 2.91 30.03 2.46
C ALA A 425 3.42 31.00 1.39
N ASN A 426 4.63 30.76 0.85
CA ASN A 426 5.16 31.53 -0.28
C ASN A 426 4.56 30.97 -1.57
N GLU A 427 3.32 31.35 -1.85
CA GLU A 427 2.50 30.76 -2.90
C GLU A 427 1.97 31.78 -3.91
N SER A 428 1.50 31.26 -5.04
CA SER A 428 0.82 32.08 -6.03
C SER A 428 -0.44 32.66 -5.40
N SER A 429 -0.67 33.97 -5.57
CA SER A 429 -1.90 34.67 -5.17
C SER A 429 -3.18 33.98 -5.67
N VAL A 430 -3.05 33.15 -6.72
CA VAL A 430 -4.10 32.29 -7.27
C VAL A 430 -4.57 31.22 -6.28
N VAL A 431 -3.68 30.57 -5.52
CA VAL A 431 -4.04 29.48 -4.58
C VAL A 431 -4.81 30.05 -3.38
N LEU A 432 -4.37 31.19 -2.85
CA LEU A 432 -5.07 31.89 -1.78
C LEU A 432 -6.44 32.41 -2.25
N LYS A 433 -6.53 32.92 -3.48
CA LYS A 433 -7.82 33.31 -4.06
C LYS A 433 -8.76 32.12 -4.19
N TRP A 434 -8.26 30.92 -4.50
CA TRP A 434 -9.07 29.70 -4.54
C TRP A 434 -9.59 29.27 -3.17
N LEU A 435 -8.77 29.45 -2.12
CA LEU A 435 -9.18 29.18 -0.75
C LEU A 435 -10.26 30.17 -0.26
N CYS A 436 -10.18 31.44 -0.67
CA CYS A 436 -11.15 32.47 -0.27
C CYS A 436 -12.47 32.42 -1.08
N ASP A 437 -12.39 32.29 -2.41
CA ASP A 437 -13.55 32.47 -3.29
C ASP A 437 -14.23 31.13 -3.65
N GLY A 438 -13.62 29.98 -3.33
CA GLY A 438 -14.19 28.64 -3.57
C GLY A 438 -14.43 28.30 -5.04
N SER A 439 -13.81 29.03 -5.97
CA SER A 439 -14.16 29.09 -7.40
C SER A 439 -13.74 27.89 -8.27
N HIS A 440 -13.20 26.81 -7.69
CA HIS A 440 -12.61 25.67 -8.42
C HIS A 440 -12.99 24.27 -7.90
N LYS A 441 -14.22 24.12 -7.38
CA LYS A 441 -14.75 22.84 -6.87
C LYS A 441 -14.70 21.68 -7.87
N ASP A 442 -14.73 21.96 -9.18
CA ASP A 442 -14.70 20.96 -10.25
C ASP A 442 -13.30 20.70 -10.87
N SER A 443 -12.23 21.19 -10.24
CA SER A 443 -10.86 20.98 -10.73
C SER A 443 -10.16 19.79 -10.05
N GLU A 444 -9.06 19.32 -10.62
CA GLU A 444 -8.18 18.28 -10.04
C GLU A 444 -7.72 18.61 -8.60
N ASN A 445 -7.72 19.90 -8.23
CA ASN A 445 -7.34 20.41 -6.91
C ASN A 445 -8.55 20.61 -5.96
N GLY A 446 -9.79 20.51 -6.46
CA GLY A 446 -11.02 20.84 -5.74
C GLY A 446 -11.19 20.03 -4.46
N VAL A 447 -10.86 18.73 -4.50
CA VAL A 447 -10.94 17.83 -3.35
C VAL A 447 -10.05 18.30 -2.19
N ILE A 448 -8.82 18.74 -2.48
CA ILE A 448 -7.90 19.22 -1.43
C ILE A 448 -8.31 20.60 -0.93
N LEU A 449 -8.85 21.47 -1.80
CA LEU A 449 -9.39 22.77 -1.40
C LEU A 449 -10.54 22.60 -0.40
N ASP A 450 -11.49 21.70 -0.69
CA ASP A 450 -12.60 21.41 0.22
C ASP A 450 -12.10 20.83 1.56
N GLU A 451 -11.05 20.00 1.54
CA GLU A 451 -10.44 19.51 2.77
C GLU A 451 -9.78 20.62 3.59
N ILE A 452 -9.04 21.52 2.95
CA ILE A 452 -8.41 22.65 3.65
C ILE A 452 -9.48 23.58 4.23
N ALA A 453 -10.52 23.90 3.47
CA ALA A 453 -11.64 24.70 3.96
C ALA A 453 -12.32 24.04 5.18
N ASN A 454 -12.57 22.72 5.12
CA ASN A 454 -13.11 21.97 6.25
C ASN A 454 -12.18 21.97 7.47
N LEU A 455 -10.86 21.88 7.27
CA LEU A 455 -9.87 21.96 8.36
C LEU A 455 -9.82 23.36 8.97
N MET A 456 -9.89 24.41 8.14
CA MET A 456 -9.96 25.80 8.60
C MET A 456 -11.25 26.09 9.37
N HIS A 457 -12.37 25.46 9.00
CA HIS A 457 -13.61 25.55 9.76
C HIS A 457 -13.58 24.73 11.05
N ALA A 458 -12.86 23.61 11.07
CA ALA A 458 -12.75 22.74 12.23
C ALA A 458 -11.76 23.27 13.29
N GLY A 459 -10.70 23.96 12.87
CA GLY A 459 -9.76 24.63 13.75
C GLY A 459 -10.20 26.07 14.03
N ASN A 460 -10.34 26.43 15.30
CA ASN A 460 -10.69 27.78 15.68
C ASN A 460 -9.54 28.74 15.32
N GLY A 461 -9.82 29.90 14.72
CA GLY A 461 -8.79 30.92 14.45
C GLY A 461 -7.67 30.53 13.47
N ILE A 462 -7.93 29.64 12.50
CA ILE A 462 -6.97 29.31 11.43
C ILE A 462 -7.09 30.31 10.29
N VAL A 463 -5.99 30.97 9.95
CA VAL A 463 -5.90 31.93 8.85
C VAL A 463 -4.74 31.55 7.93
N VAL A 464 -4.95 31.62 6.61
CA VAL A 464 -3.91 31.37 5.62
C VAL A 464 -3.57 32.67 4.90
N SER A 465 -2.30 33.02 4.83
CA SER A 465 -1.80 34.24 4.19
C SER A 465 -0.59 33.99 3.31
N ASN A 466 -0.31 34.93 2.40
CA ASN A 466 0.88 34.89 1.57
C ASN A 466 2.08 35.50 2.30
N VAL A 467 3.28 35.01 2.01
CA VAL A 467 4.52 35.57 2.53
C VAL A 467 5.58 35.64 1.44
N SER A 468 6.44 36.67 1.50
CA SER A 468 7.55 36.81 0.56
C SER A 468 8.60 35.70 0.77
N ARG A 469 9.46 35.48 -0.24
CA ARG A 469 10.39 34.34 -0.26
C ARG A 469 11.41 34.36 0.89
N LYS A 470 11.88 35.53 1.28
CA LYS A 470 12.97 35.69 2.26
C LYS A 470 12.52 35.29 3.69
N PRO A 471 11.39 35.77 4.23
CA PRO A 471 10.80 35.28 5.48
C PRO A 471 10.49 33.79 5.51
N ASN A 472 10.09 33.21 4.37
CA ASN A 472 9.72 31.78 4.28
C ASN A 472 10.92 30.84 4.06
N MET A 473 12.15 31.37 4.04
CA MET A 473 13.34 30.57 3.70
C MET A 473 13.56 29.38 4.63
N PRO A 474 13.36 29.47 5.96
CA PRO A 474 13.54 28.32 6.85
C PRO A 474 12.64 27.12 6.49
N ALA A 475 11.38 27.35 6.12
CA ALA A 475 10.49 26.30 5.63
C ALA A 475 10.95 25.72 4.28
N ALA A 476 11.56 26.54 3.42
CA ALA A 476 12.09 26.10 2.14
C ALA A 476 13.38 25.26 2.28
N VAL A 477 14.23 25.55 3.28
CA VAL A 477 15.39 24.70 3.63
C VAL A 477 14.89 23.32 4.09
N LEU A 478 13.97 23.29 5.05
CA LEU A 478 13.33 22.05 5.53
C LEU A 478 12.73 21.22 4.37
N ALA A 479 12.02 21.87 3.45
CA ALA A 479 11.42 21.21 2.31
C ALA A 479 12.46 20.63 1.33
N LYS A 480 13.64 21.23 1.23
CA LYS A 480 14.73 20.77 0.37
C LYS A 480 15.50 19.60 0.99
N GLU A 481 15.66 19.59 2.31
CA GLU A 481 16.32 18.52 3.04
C GLU A 481 15.42 17.30 3.26
N ALA A 482 14.10 17.48 3.33
CA ALA A 482 13.14 16.39 3.57
C ALA A 482 13.36 15.14 2.68
N PRO A 483 13.57 15.24 1.34
CA PRO A 483 13.80 14.07 0.49
C PRO A 483 15.14 13.34 0.73
N MET A 484 16.05 13.93 1.50
CA MET A 484 17.32 13.32 1.92
C MET A 484 17.16 12.45 3.17
N ILE A 485 16.09 12.65 3.94
CA ILE A 485 15.82 11.92 5.18
C ILE A 485 15.03 10.64 4.86
N SER A 486 15.30 9.55 5.58
CA SER A 486 14.67 8.24 5.34
C SER A 486 13.22 8.17 5.80
N GLU A 487 12.85 8.97 6.80
CA GLU A 487 11.51 9.01 7.42
C GLU A 487 11.10 10.46 7.73
N ASP A 488 9.79 10.71 7.82
CA ASP A 488 9.26 12.02 8.23
C ASP A 488 9.79 12.39 9.62
N THR A 489 10.40 13.56 9.74
CA THR A 489 11.08 14.00 10.97
C THR A 489 10.39 15.23 11.54
N PHE A 490 10.30 15.27 12.88
CA PHE A 490 9.60 16.28 13.65
C PHE A 490 10.48 16.73 14.80
N TRP A 491 10.54 18.04 15.04
CA TRP A 491 11.23 18.64 16.18
C TRP A 491 10.23 19.47 16.97
N MET A 492 10.20 19.28 18.28
CA MET A 492 9.35 20.04 19.21
C MET A 492 10.27 20.90 20.06
N GLU A 493 10.00 22.21 20.09
CA GLU A 493 10.77 23.20 20.87
C GLU A 493 12.27 23.27 20.55
N GLU A 494 12.70 22.61 19.48
CA GLU A 494 14.09 22.53 19.02
C GLU A 494 14.23 23.05 17.59
N CYS A 495 15.38 23.66 17.30
CA CYS A 495 15.75 24.03 15.94
C CYS A 495 16.22 22.79 15.17
N PRO A 496 15.71 22.56 13.95
CA PRO A 496 16.27 21.55 13.07
C PRO A 496 17.78 21.73 12.88
N PRO A 497 18.55 20.63 12.72
CA PRO A 497 20.02 20.69 12.70
C PRO A 497 20.63 21.27 11.41
N PHE A 498 19.83 21.86 10.52
CA PHE A 498 20.22 22.24 9.15
C PHE A 498 19.65 23.59 8.71
#